data_AF-A0A2L2YXN3-F1
#
_entry.id   AF-A0A2L2YXN3-F1
#
_cell.length_a   1.000
_cell.length_b   1.000
_cell.length_c   1.000
_cell.angle_alpha   90.00
_cell.angle_beta   90.00
_cell.angle_gamma   90.00
#
_symmetry.space_group_name_H-M   'P 1'
#
loop_
_entity.id
_entity.type
_entity.pdbx_description
1 polymer ?
#
loop_
_entity_poly.entity_id
_entity_poly.type
_entity_poly.pdbx_seq_one_letter_code
_entity_poly.pdbx_strand_id
1 'polypeptide(L)' 'LGPGCEHLQIAMHEIGHSLGFYHEHSRKDRSTVLRILWQNIENGMASQFRPGNDAPRGVPYDVTSIMHYNPMS' A
#
# COMPACT_ATOMS: atom_id res chain seq x y z
N LEU A 1 -5.42 -15.54 -9.53
CA LEU A 1 -6.17 -15.00 -8.38
C LEU A 1 -6.99 -16.14 -7.78
N GLY A 2 -7.04 -16.25 -6.45
CA GLY A 2 -7.82 -17.28 -5.75
C GLY A 2 -9.23 -16.79 -5.36
N PRO A 3 -10.04 -17.65 -4.69
CA PRO A 3 -11.36 -17.25 -4.18
C PRO A 3 -11.27 -16.07 -3.20
N GLY A 4 -12.14 -15.07 -3.35
CA GLY A 4 -12.11 -13.80 -2.60
C GLY A 4 -11.35 -12.67 -3.29
N CYS A 5 -10.68 -12.94 -4.42
CA CYS A 5 -9.93 -11.96 -5.21
C CYS A 5 -10.59 -11.59 -6.55
N GLU A 6 -11.80 -12.06 -6.80
CA GLU A 6 -12.58 -11.84 -8.03
C GLU A 6 -13.16 -10.43 -8.19
N HIS A 7 -13.04 -9.57 -7.17
CA HIS A 7 -13.49 -8.20 -7.26
C HIS A 7 -12.58 -7.38 -8.20
N LEU A 8 -13.19 -6.58 -9.08
CA LEU A 8 -12.47 -5.74 -10.05
C LEU A 8 -11.34 -4.92 -9.39
N GLN A 9 -11.60 -4.34 -8.22
CA GLN A 9 -10.62 -3.58 -7.46
C GLN A 9 -9.38 -4.40 -7.06
N ILE A 10 -9.59 -5.67 -6.67
CA ILE A 10 -8.50 -6.58 -6.29
C ILE A 10 -7.72 -6.98 -7.54
N ALA A 11 -8.41 -7.35 -8.62
CA ALA A 11 -7.76 -7.68 -9.88
C ALA A 11 -6.89 -6.51 -10.40
N MET A 12 -7.39 -5.28 -10.32
CA MET A 12 -6.64 -4.09 -10.71
C MET A 12 -5.45 -3.80 -9.79
N HIS A 13 -5.57 -4.02 -8.47
CA HIS A 13 -4.47 -3.92 -7.52
C HIS A 13 -3.32 -4.88 -7.88
N GLU A 14 -3.63 -6.15 -8.15
CA GLU A 14 -2.64 -7.17 -8.50
C GLU A 14 -2.00 -6.95 -9.88
N ILE A 15 -2.77 -6.39 -10.83
CA ILE A 15 -2.20 -5.90 -12.10
C ILE A 15 -1.22 -4.76 -11.83
N GLY A 16 -1.54 -3.84 -10.92
CA GLY A 16 -0.63 -2.77 -10.49
C GLY A 16 0.70 -3.32 -9.98
N HIS A 17 0.67 -4.34 -9.12
CA HIS A 17 1.88 -5.04 -8.69
C HIS A 17 2.66 -5.67 -9.86
N SER A 18 1.97 -6.27 -10.82
CA SER A 18 2.58 -6.86 -12.01
C SER A 18 3.27 -5.82 -12.90
N LEU A 19 2.81 -4.57 -12.87
CA LEU A 19 3.42 -3.43 -13.56
C LEU A 19 4.57 -2.77 -12.78
N GLY A 20 4.85 -3.23 -11.56
CA GLY A 20 5.91 -2.69 -10.71
C GLY A 20 5.47 -1.54 -9.80
N PHE A 21 4.17 -1.41 -9.51
CA PHE A 21 3.70 -0.54 -8.43
C PHE A 21 3.81 -1.25 -7.09
N TYR A 22 4.32 -0.54 -6.09
CA TYR A 22 4.31 -0.98 -4.69
C TYR A 22 3.13 -0.34 -3.98
N HIS A 23 2.85 -0.78 -2.75
CA HIS A 23 1.80 -0.15 -1.96
C HIS A 23 2.11 1.32 -1.70
N GLU A 24 1.10 2.17 -1.82
CA GLU A 24 1.27 3.62 -1.68
C GLU A 24 1.82 3.98 -0.29
N HIS A 25 1.40 3.25 0.77
CA HIS A 25 1.89 3.42 2.15
C HIS A 25 3.33 2.94 2.36
N SER A 26 3.96 2.36 1.35
CA SER A 26 5.38 1.97 1.39
C SER A 26 6.31 3.03 0.81
N ARG A 27 5.79 4.08 0.16
CA ARG A 27 6.62 5.17 -0.39
C ARG A 27 7.51 5.82 0.66
N LYS A 28 8.69 6.29 0.24
CA LYS A 28 9.65 6.97 1.13
C LYS A 28 9.12 8.28 1.73
N ASP A 29 8.26 9.00 1.00
CA ASP A 29 7.69 10.30 1.41
C ASP A 29 6.40 10.17 2.22
N ARG A 30 5.91 8.95 2.47
CA ARG A 30 4.63 8.68 3.16
C ARG A 30 4.47 9.42 4.49
N SER A 31 5.56 9.63 5.24
CA SER A 31 5.49 10.23 6.58
C SER A 31 5.10 11.70 6.55
N THR A 32 5.07 12.31 5.37
CA THR A 32 4.54 13.67 5.17
C THR A 32 3.02 13.71 5.09
N VAL A 33 2.36 12.56 4.86
CA VAL A 33 0.91 12.49 4.60
C VAL A 33 0.18 11.55 5.56
N LEU A 34 0.81 10.47 6.01
CA LEU A 34 0.20 9.49 6.92
C LEU A 34 1.05 9.18 8.15
N ARG A 35 0.37 8.64 9.17
CA ARG A 35 0.98 8.12 10.39
C ARG A 35 0.55 6.68 10.62
N ILE A 36 1.53 5.78 10.76
CA ILE A 36 1.29 4.39 11.14
C ILE A 36 1.15 4.30 12.66
N LEU A 37 0.04 3.72 13.13
CA LEU A 37 -0.20 3.41 14.54
C LEU A 37 0.37 2.02 14.84
N TRP A 38 1.69 1.94 15.06
CA TRP A 38 2.42 0.67 15.22
C TRP A 38 1.86 -0.26 16.30
N GLN A 39 1.30 0.30 17.36
CA GLN A 39 0.66 -0.45 18.45
C GLN A 39 -0.64 -1.16 18.04
N ASN A 40 -1.23 -0.79 16.91
CA ASN A 40 -2.45 -1.40 16.38
C ASN A 40 -2.15 -2.47 15.32
N ILE A 41 -0.88 -2.68 14.95
CA ILE A 41 -0.50 -3.67 13.95
C ILE A 41 -0.50 -5.05 14.60
N GLU A 42 -1.08 -6.04 13.90
CA GLU A 42 -1.07 -7.43 14.31
C GLU A 42 0.37 -7.95 14.51
N ASN A 43 0.58 -8.76 15.56
CA ASN A 43 1.88 -9.31 15.87
C ASN A 43 2.47 -10.08 14.68
N GLY A 44 3.70 -9.72 14.28
CA GLY A 44 4.38 -10.31 13.13
C GLY A 44 4.18 -9.57 11.80
N MET A 45 3.22 -8.65 11.71
CA MET A 45 2.88 -7.94 10.47
C MET A 45 3.58 -6.59 10.29
N ALA A 46 4.37 -6.14 11.28
CA ALA A 46 5.03 -4.84 11.26
C ALA A 46 5.94 -4.61 10.03
N SER A 47 6.49 -5.66 9.43
CA SER A 47 7.30 -5.56 8.21
C SER A 47 6.52 -5.03 6.99
N GLN A 48 5.21 -5.31 6.90
CA GLN A 48 4.33 -4.89 5.80
C GLN A 48 4.10 -3.37 5.76
N PHE A 49 4.36 -2.69 6.89
CA PHE A 49 4.17 -1.25 7.04
C PHE A 49 5.49 -0.49 7.05
N ARG A 50 6.63 -1.16 6.84
CA ARG A 50 7.92 -0.48 6.72
C ARG A 50 8.02 0.23 5.37
N PRO A 51 8.65 1.42 5.31
CA PRO A 51 8.87 2.08 4.03
C PRO A 51 9.77 1.20 3.15
N GLY A 52 9.37 1.06 1.89
CA GLY A 52 10.14 0.38 0.86
C GLY A 52 11.16 1.31 0.20
N ASN A 53 11.74 0.83 -0.90
CA ASN A 53 12.69 1.60 -1.70
C ASN A 53 12.04 2.46 -2.79
N ASP A 54 10.72 2.41 -2.95
CA ASP A 54 10.01 3.16 -3.98
C ASP A 54 10.04 4.67 -3.70
N ALA A 55 10.58 5.42 -4.64
CA ALA A 55 10.72 6.87 -4.56
C ALA A 55 9.52 7.55 -5.23
N PRO A 56 9.20 8.80 -4.85
CA PRO A 56 8.14 9.57 -5.50
C PRO A 56 8.42 9.68 -7.01
N ARG A 57 7.46 9.28 -7.84
CA ARG A 57 7.61 9.20 -9.31
C ARG A 57 7.26 10.51 -10.01
N GLY A 58 7.52 11.65 -9.35
CA GLY A 58 7.11 12.97 -9.84
C GLY A 58 5.62 13.29 -9.68
N VAL A 59 4.86 12.43 -8.98
CA VAL A 59 3.46 12.65 -8.62
C VAL A 59 3.30 12.77 -7.10
N PRO A 60 2.33 13.59 -6.62
CA PRO A 60 1.99 13.64 -5.20
C PRO A 60 1.60 12.28 -4.63
N TYR A 61 1.59 12.18 -3.31
CA TYR A 61 1.04 11.03 -2.61
C TYR A 61 -0.47 10.93 -2.83
N ASP A 62 -0.98 9.74 -3.15
CA ASP A 62 -2.42 9.54 -3.42
C ASP A 62 -3.08 8.60 -2.39
N VAL A 63 -3.79 9.20 -1.42
CA VAL A 63 -4.55 8.45 -0.40
C VAL A 63 -5.74 7.66 -0.95
N THR A 64 -6.16 7.93 -2.19
CA THR A 64 -7.23 7.22 -2.88
C THR A 64 -6.71 6.17 -3.86
N SER A 65 -5.38 6.01 -3.94
CA SER A 65 -4.73 5.04 -4.81
C SER A 65 -5.26 3.64 -4.54
N ILE A 66 -5.52 2.89 -5.61
CA ILE A 66 -5.89 1.47 -5.51
C ILE A 66 -4.79 0.64 -4.85
N MET A 67 -3.55 1.16 -4.80
CA MET A 67 -2.41 0.55 -4.13
C MET A 67 -2.28 0.95 -2.65
N HIS A 68 -3.15 1.80 -2.12
CA HIS A 68 -3.11 2.24 -0.74
C HIS A 68 -3.90 1.29 0.16
N TYR A 69 -3.32 0.88 1.30
CA TYR A 69 -4.04 0.09 2.29
C TYR A 69 -5.22 0.87 2.89
N ASN A 70 -6.31 0.18 3.21
CA ASN A 70 -7.40 0.80 3.95
C ASN A 70 -6.87 1.16 5.36
N PRO A 71 -7.27 2.29 5.97
CA PRO A 71 -6.92 2.64 7.35
C PRO A 71 -7.09 1.53 8.40
N MET A 72 -7.94 0.53 8.14
CA MET A 72 -8.22 -0.61 9.04
C MET A 72 -7.83 -1.97 8.44
N SER A 73 -6.98 -1.99 7.40
CA SER A 73 -6.40 -3.21 6.81
C SER A 73 -5.32 -3.84 7.67
#